data_AF-A0A9P0M6G9-F1
#
_entry.id   AF-A0A9P0M6G9-F1
#
_cell.length_a   1.000
_cell.length_b   1.000
_cell.length_c   1.000
_cell.angle_alpha   90.00
_cell.angle_beta   90.00
_cell.angle_gamma   90.00
#
_symmetry.space_group_name_H-M   'P 1'
#
loop_
_entity.id
_entity.type
_entity.pdbx_description
1 polymer ?
#
loop_
_entity_poly.entity_id
_entity_poly.type
_entity_poly.pdbx_seq_one_letter_code
_entity_poly.pdbx_strand_id
1 'polypeptide(L)'
;MSAEIVIGEQVALPEFKKVGVPVKVSAPGKIILHGEHSVVYGRLALAASIGLRTTVELSEIDIPNLFVVQLPSVKYVGTFDMQKLKHHLLEPLLPLTHESSMYCWEYPDFIHHDALTDRVMAFLDMHATLPPQHALSLKAAIFLIAGILGSSNIDIPSLSLHSETSLTIGMYRMSEP
;
A
#
# COMPACT_ATOMS: atom_id res chain seq x y z
N MET A 1 -10.43 -14.99 19.49
CA MET A 1 -9.29 -14.14 19.89
C MET A 1 -9.32 -12.88 19.04
N SER A 2 -9.51 -11.74 19.71
CA SER A 2 -9.58 -10.41 19.11
C SER A 2 -8.25 -10.09 18.41
N ALA A 3 -8.28 -9.56 17.19
CA ALA A 3 -7.06 -9.12 16.51
C ALA A 3 -6.63 -7.79 17.12
N GLU A 4 -5.36 -7.67 17.42
CA GLU A 4 -4.73 -6.38 17.70
C GLU A 4 -3.89 -6.05 16.47
N ILE A 5 -4.39 -5.17 15.59
CA ILE A 5 -3.49 -4.55 14.61
C ILE A 5 -2.62 -3.59 15.42
N VAL A 6 -1.43 -4.06 15.79
CA VAL A 6 -0.48 -3.23 16.52
C VAL A 6 0.25 -2.36 15.50
N ILE A 7 0.04 -1.05 15.58
CA ILE A 7 0.64 -0.04 14.71
C ILE A 7 1.49 0.89 15.57
N GLY A 8 2.77 1.03 15.24
CA GLY A 8 3.63 1.99 15.92
C GLY A 8 5.13 1.78 15.69
N GLU A 9 5.91 2.77 16.11
CA GLU A 9 7.38 2.75 16.06
C GLU A 9 7.99 1.74 17.07
N GLN A 10 7.17 1.19 17.99
CA GLN A 10 7.56 0.24 19.04
C GLN A 10 6.79 -1.09 19.00
N VAL A 11 6.35 -1.54 17.83
CA VAL A 11 5.78 -2.90 17.69
C VAL A 11 6.93 -3.90 17.71
N ALA A 12 6.98 -4.75 18.74
CA ALA A 12 7.89 -5.89 18.76
C ALA A 12 7.50 -6.84 17.63
N LEU A 13 8.33 -6.91 16.59
CA LEU A 13 8.11 -7.85 15.50
C LEU A 13 8.36 -9.27 15.99
N PRO A 14 7.48 -10.23 15.67
CA PRO A 14 7.77 -11.63 15.91
C PRO A 14 9.01 -12.04 15.09
N GLU A 15 9.85 -12.92 15.63
CA GLU A 15 10.93 -13.53 14.86
C GLU A 15 10.33 -14.52 13.86
N PHE A 16 10.49 -14.23 12.56
CA PHE A 16 10.07 -15.11 11.46
C PHE A 16 11.23 -15.38 10.51
N LYS A 17 11.19 -16.52 9.82
CA LYS A 17 12.11 -16.83 8.73
C LYS A 17 11.42 -16.57 7.40
N LYS A 18 12.15 -15.92 6.50
CA LYS A 18 11.75 -15.82 5.10
C LYS A 18 11.89 -17.21 4.46
N VAL A 19 10.83 -17.66 3.81
CA VAL A 19 10.78 -18.94 3.08
C VAL A 19 10.60 -18.66 1.58
N GLY A 20 11.04 -19.60 0.75
CA GLY A 20 10.96 -19.45 -0.70
C GLY A 20 11.88 -18.37 -1.28
N VAL A 21 11.54 -17.91 -2.48
CA VAL A 21 12.30 -16.89 -3.22
C VAL A 21 11.59 -15.54 -3.06
N PRO A 22 12.27 -14.48 -2.56
CA PRO A 22 11.66 -13.17 -2.41
C PRO A 22 11.45 -12.50 -3.77
N VAL A 23 10.34 -11.78 -3.90
CA VAL A 23 10.08 -10.90 -5.05
C VAL A 23 10.57 -9.51 -4.71
N LYS A 24 11.52 -8.99 -5.50
CA LYS A 24 12.07 -7.64 -5.33
C LYS A 24 11.75 -6.79 -6.54
N VAL A 25 11.12 -5.65 -6.32
CA VAL A 25 10.79 -4.68 -7.36
C VAL A 25 11.29 -3.29 -6.98
N SER A 26 11.49 -2.44 -7.98
CA SER A 26 11.82 -1.04 -7.73
C SER A 26 11.18 -0.13 -8.76
N ALA A 27 10.73 1.04 -8.30
CA ALA A 27 10.16 2.09 -9.14
C ALA A 27 10.94 3.40 -8.95
N PRO A 28 11.24 4.16 -10.02
CA PRO A 28 11.89 5.46 -9.90
C PRO A 28 10.90 6.54 -9.46
N GLY A 29 11.44 7.59 -8.83
CA GLY A 29 10.70 8.81 -8.55
C GLY A 29 10.38 9.60 -9.82
N LYS A 30 9.46 10.55 -9.67
CA LYS A 30 9.06 11.50 -10.70
C LYS A 30 9.41 12.92 -10.24
N ILE A 31 9.92 13.74 -11.15
CA ILE A 31 9.99 15.19 -11.00
C ILE A 31 9.15 15.85 -12.09
N ILE A 32 8.46 16.94 -11.76
CA ILE A 32 7.79 17.80 -12.74
C ILE A 32 8.78 18.90 -13.12
N LEU A 33 9.21 18.92 -14.39
CA LEU A 33 10.17 19.91 -14.91
C LEU A 33 9.48 21.22 -15.30
N HIS A 34 8.25 21.14 -15.81
CA HIS A 34 7.45 22.31 -16.18
C HIS A 34 5.96 22.02 -16.11
N GLY A 35 5.17 23.06 -15.84
CA GLY A 35 3.71 23.00 -15.94
C GLY A 35 3.02 22.45 -14.70
N GLU A 36 3.63 22.50 -13.51
CA GLU A 36 3.04 22.07 -12.24
C GLU A 36 1.60 22.58 -12.06
N HIS A 37 1.39 23.88 -12.27
CA HIS A 37 0.08 24.51 -12.17
C HIS A 37 -0.69 24.51 -13.50
N SER A 38 -0.03 24.19 -14.61
CA SER A 38 -0.63 24.22 -15.95
C SER A 38 -1.53 23.00 -16.21
N VAL A 39 -1.24 21.85 -15.59
CA VAL A 39 -2.07 20.63 -15.68
C VAL A 39 -3.49 20.87 -15.18
N VAL A 40 -3.65 21.69 -14.13
CA VAL A 40 -4.96 22.00 -13.54
C VAL A 40 -5.90 22.68 -14.54
N TYR A 41 -5.34 23.36 -15.56
CA TYR A 41 -6.08 24.02 -16.64
C TYR A 41 -6.08 23.21 -17.95
N GLY A 42 -5.80 21.90 -17.88
CA GLY A 42 -5.77 21.01 -19.05
C GLY A 42 -4.61 21.25 -20.01
N ARG A 43 -3.53 21.91 -19.55
CA ARG A 43 -2.32 22.15 -20.35
C ARG A 43 -1.28 21.07 -20.09
N LEU A 44 -0.42 20.84 -21.07
CA LEU A 44 0.67 19.86 -21.00
C LEU A 44 1.66 20.24 -19.88
N ALA A 45 2.08 19.23 -19.13
CA ALA A 45 3.22 19.31 -18.23
C ALA A 45 4.30 18.32 -18.64
N LEU A 46 5.54 18.69 -18.33
CA LEU A 46 6.71 17.87 -18.63
C LEU A 46 7.22 17.27 -17.33
N ALA A 47 7.25 15.95 -17.27
CA ALA A 47 7.77 15.21 -16.13
C ALA A 47 8.92 14.31 -16.57
N ALA A 48 9.89 14.12 -15.68
CA ALA A 48 11.02 13.22 -15.89
C ALA A 48 11.11 12.22 -14.75
N SER A 49 11.67 11.05 -15.05
CA SER A 49 12.04 10.08 -14.03
C SER A 49 13.38 10.47 -13.41
N ILE A 50 13.51 10.29 -12.10
CA ILE A 50 14.77 10.52 -11.38
C ILE A 50 15.30 9.21 -10.80
N GLY A 51 16.63 9.12 -10.64
CA GLY A 51 17.31 7.93 -10.14
C GLY A 51 17.07 7.61 -8.66
N LEU A 52 16.29 8.41 -7.93
CA LEU A 52 15.84 8.10 -6.58
C LEU A 52 14.73 7.05 -6.67
N ARG A 53 14.95 5.86 -6.11
CA ARG A 53 14.04 4.72 -6.28
C ARG A 53 13.37 4.36 -4.96
N THR A 54 12.15 3.86 -5.07
CA THR A 54 11.47 3.11 -4.01
C THR A 54 11.61 1.63 -4.34
N THR A 55 12.06 0.84 -3.37
CA THR A 55 12.19 -0.61 -3.46
C THR A 55 11.09 -1.26 -2.61
N VAL A 56 10.58 -2.39 -3.09
CA VAL A 56 9.67 -3.25 -2.33
C VAL A 56 10.18 -4.67 -2.43
N GLU A 57 10.34 -5.33 -1.29
CA GLU A 57 10.63 -6.74 -1.17
C GLU A 57 9.44 -7.45 -0.51
N LEU A 58 8.89 -8.42 -1.22
CA LEU A 58 7.85 -9.31 -0.73
C LEU A 58 8.46 -10.69 -0.49
N SER A 59 8.31 -11.23 0.71
CA SER A 59 8.84 -12.54 1.10
C SER A 59 7.73 -13.37 1.75
N GLU A 60 7.65 -14.65 1.44
CA GLU A 60 6.85 -15.59 2.23
C GLU A 60 7.53 -15.83 3.58
N ILE A 61 6.74 -16.08 4.62
CA ILE A 61 7.24 -16.29 5.99
C ILE A 61 6.70 -17.58 6.61
N ASP A 62 7.46 -18.16 7.52
CA ASP A 62 7.14 -19.44 8.19
C ASP A 62 6.05 -19.34 9.27
N ILE A 63 5.66 -18.14 9.67
CA ILE A 63 4.57 -17.94 10.65
C ILE A 63 3.22 -17.99 9.93
N PRO A 64 2.32 -18.93 10.26
CA PRO A 64 1.02 -19.03 9.61
C PRO A 64 0.10 -17.85 9.94
N ASN A 65 -0.75 -17.48 8.98
CA ASN A 65 -1.76 -16.44 9.10
C ASN A 65 -1.24 -15.02 9.43
N LEU A 66 0.00 -14.70 9.08
CA LEU A 66 0.63 -13.43 9.43
C LEU A 66 1.00 -12.64 8.18
N PHE A 67 0.63 -11.35 8.18
CA PHE A 67 1.12 -10.36 7.24
C PHE A 67 1.89 -9.27 7.98
N VAL A 68 3.15 -9.09 7.64
CA VAL A 68 4.03 -8.09 8.25
C VAL A 68 4.30 -6.98 7.24
N VAL A 69 4.12 -5.72 7.64
CA VAL A 69 4.40 -4.54 6.81
C VAL A 69 5.46 -3.69 7.50
N GLN A 70 6.58 -3.47 6.82
CA GLN A 70 7.71 -2.68 7.29
C GLN A 70 7.96 -1.53 6.30
N LEU A 71 7.80 -0.29 6.77
CA LEU A 71 8.07 0.93 6.01
C LEU A 71 9.04 1.83 6.81
N PRO A 72 10.34 1.50 6.85
CA PRO A 72 11.31 2.19 7.70
C PRO A 72 11.40 3.70 7.40
N SER A 73 11.25 4.10 6.13
CA SER A 73 11.32 5.52 5.72
C SER A 73 10.26 6.42 6.38
N VAL A 74 9.15 5.85 6.85
CA VAL A 74 8.10 6.56 7.59
C VAL A 74 7.94 6.03 9.03
N LYS A 75 8.93 5.28 9.52
CA LYS A 75 8.96 4.71 10.89
C LYS A 75 7.72 3.87 11.22
N TYR A 76 7.21 3.15 10.23
CA TYR A 76 6.01 2.34 10.38
C TYR A 76 6.35 0.86 10.34
N VAL A 77 5.81 0.15 11.33
CA VAL A 77 5.77 -1.30 11.39
C VAL A 77 4.37 -1.72 11.81
N GLY A 78 3.81 -2.68 11.09
CA GLY A 78 2.46 -3.20 11.34
C GLY A 78 2.41 -4.71 11.12
N THR A 79 1.54 -5.36 11.90
CA THR A 79 1.22 -6.78 11.74
C THR A 79 -0.28 -6.95 11.56
N PHE A 80 -0.67 -7.84 10.64
CA PHE A 80 -2.05 -8.09 10.27
C PHE A 80 -2.31 -9.59 10.21
N ASP A 81 -3.53 -9.97 10.57
CA ASP A 81 -4.04 -11.33 10.39
C ASP A 81 -4.41 -11.53 8.91
N MET A 82 -3.80 -12.52 8.26
CA MET A 82 -3.97 -12.71 6.81
C MET A 82 -5.38 -13.18 6.44
N GLN A 83 -6.02 -14.00 7.28
CA GLN A 83 -7.39 -14.46 7.07
C GLN A 83 -8.39 -13.31 7.20
N LYS A 84 -8.20 -12.42 8.17
CA LYS A 84 -9.05 -11.22 8.29
C LYS A 84 -8.85 -10.27 7.13
N LEU A 85 -7.60 -10.07 6.70
CA LEU A 85 -7.30 -9.25 5.53
C LEU A 85 -7.97 -9.84 4.28
N LYS A 86 -7.84 -11.15 4.05
CA LYS A 86 -8.56 -11.83 2.96
C LYS A 86 -10.06 -11.62 3.06
N HIS A 87 -10.66 -11.97 4.19
CA HIS A 87 -12.12 -11.97 4.35
C HIS A 87 -12.77 -10.59 4.28
N HIS A 88 -12.11 -9.54 4.79
CA HIS A 88 -12.68 -8.20 4.87
C HIS A 88 -12.24 -7.26 3.74
N LEU A 89 -11.06 -7.51 3.15
CA LEU A 89 -10.48 -6.62 2.15
C LEU A 89 -10.52 -7.21 0.74
N LEU A 90 -10.20 -8.50 0.59
CA LEU A 90 -10.06 -9.18 -0.70
C LEU A 90 -11.32 -9.94 -1.13
N GLU A 91 -12.13 -10.36 -0.16
CA GLU A 91 -13.44 -10.96 -0.36
C GLU A 91 -14.52 -9.93 0.02
N PRO A 92 -15.54 -9.69 -0.83
CA PRO A 92 -15.73 -10.21 -2.19
C PRO A 92 -14.73 -9.62 -3.20
N LEU A 93 -14.64 -10.17 -4.41
CA LEU A 93 -13.71 -9.72 -5.47
C LEU A 93 -13.67 -8.19 -5.63
N LEU A 94 -12.56 -7.69 -6.19
CA LEU A 94 -12.32 -6.27 -6.43
C LEU A 94 -13.57 -5.60 -7.00
N PRO A 95 -14.06 -4.49 -6.41
CA PRO A 95 -15.24 -3.82 -6.91
C PRO A 95 -14.88 -3.16 -8.25
N LEU A 96 -15.51 -3.65 -9.32
CA LEU A 96 -15.29 -3.19 -10.68
C LEU A 96 -16.53 -2.48 -11.21
N THR A 97 -16.32 -1.48 -12.06
CA THR A 97 -17.39 -0.80 -12.81
C THR A 97 -17.80 -1.57 -14.07
N HIS A 98 -16.99 -2.56 -14.46
CA HIS A 98 -17.15 -3.39 -15.66
C HIS A 98 -17.02 -4.88 -15.31
N GLU A 99 -17.26 -5.75 -16.29
CA GLU A 99 -17.09 -7.20 -16.10
C GLU A 99 -15.65 -7.57 -15.72
N SER A 100 -15.50 -8.51 -14.78
CA SER A 100 -14.19 -8.94 -14.28
C SER A 100 -13.28 -9.54 -15.36
N SER A 101 -13.85 -10.08 -16.44
CA SER A 101 -13.13 -10.61 -17.60
C SER A 101 -12.39 -9.54 -18.42
N MET A 102 -12.84 -8.28 -18.34
CA MET A 102 -12.26 -7.16 -19.08
C MET A 102 -11.21 -6.37 -18.28
N TYR A 103 -11.12 -6.62 -16.98
CA TYR A 103 -10.21 -5.89 -16.12
C TYR A 103 -8.77 -6.40 -16.25
N CYS A 104 -7.85 -5.48 -16.50
CA CYS A 104 -6.42 -5.65 -16.31
C CYS A 104 -5.81 -4.33 -15.85
N TRP A 105 -4.55 -4.36 -15.41
CA TRP A 105 -3.84 -3.18 -14.91
C TRP A 105 -3.59 -2.08 -15.95
N GLU A 106 -3.89 -2.33 -17.24
CA GLU A 106 -3.88 -1.31 -18.29
C GLU A 106 -5.11 -0.39 -18.22
N TYR A 107 -6.19 -0.83 -17.57
CA TYR A 107 -7.45 -0.08 -17.40
C TYR A 107 -7.79 0.08 -15.91
N PRO A 108 -6.97 0.80 -15.12
CA PRO A 108 -7.20 0.98 -13.69
C PRO A 108 -8.51 1.72 -13.36
N ASP A 109 -9.05 2.50 -14.31
CA ASP A 109 -10.32 3.23 -14.18
C ASP A 109 -11.54 2.30 -14.06
N PHE A 110 -11.37 1.01 -14.37
CA PHE A 110 -12.42 0.01 -14.18
C PHE A 110 -12.58 -0.39 -12.72
N ILE A 111 -11.66 -0.02 -11.83
CA ILE A 111 -11.84 -0.16 -10.39
C ILE A 111 -12.86 0.86 -9.91
N HIS A 112 -13.90 0.41 -9.19
CA HIS A 112 -14.82 1.33 -8.52
C HIS A 112 -14.14 1.91 -7.27
N HIS A 113 -13.40 3.01 -7.46
CA HIS A 113 -12.54 3.59 -6.43
C HIS A 113 -13.26 3.95 -5.13
N ASP A 114 -14.49 4.49 -5.20
CA ASP A 114 -15.26 4.84 -4.00
C ASP A 114 -15.61 3.59 -3.16
N ALA A 115 -16.16 2.56 -3.81
CA ALA A 115 -16.49 1.30 -3.14
C ALA A 115 -15.25 0.61 -2.53
N LEU A 116 -14.10 0.66 -3.22
CA LEU A 116 -12.84 0.14 -2.67
C LEU A 116 -12.36 0.97 -1.47
N THR A 117 -12.50 2.30 -1.56
CA THR A 117 -12.15 3.22 -0.48
C THR A 117 -12.99 2.98 0.76
N ASP A 118 -14.31 2.84 0.60
CA ASP A 118 -15.24 2.56 1.68
C ASP A 118 -14.93 1.23 2.35
N ARG A 119 -14.59 0.20 1.56
CA ARG A 119 -14.16 -1.11 2.09
C ARG A 119 -12.87 -1.01 2.91
N VAL A 120 -11.88 -0.29 2.40
CA VAL A 120 -10.60 -0.05 3.12
C VAL A 120 -10.85 0.71 4.42
N MET A 121 -11.72 1.73 4.39
CA MET A 121 -12.06 2.50 5.59
C MET A 121 -12.77 1.62 6.62
N ALA A 122 -13.77 0.85 6.22
CA ALA A 122 -14.46 -0.08 7.12
C ALA A 122 -13.50 -1.11 7.74
N PHE A 123 -12.54 -1.63 6.96
CA PHE A 123 -11.52 -2.53 7.47
C PHE A 123 -10.63 -1.87 8.53
N LEU A 124 -10.12 -0.66 8.25
CA LEU A 124 -9.27 0.09 9.16
C LEU A 124 -10.02 0.49 10.44
N ASP A 125 -11.24 1.00 10.33
CA ASP A 125 -12.06 1.40 11.48
C ASP A 125 -12.36 0.22 12.42
N MET A 126 -12.56 -0.98 11.87
CA MET A 126 -12.83 -2.19 12.66
C MET A 126 -11.59 -2.78 13.32
N HIS A 127 -10.40 -2.60 12.72
CA HIS A 127 -9.24 -3.40 13.12
C HIS A 127 -8.04 -2.57 13.59
N ALA A 128 -7.98 -1.26 13.34
CA ALA A 128 -6.83 -0.42 13.64
C ALA A 128 -7.22 0.89 14.34
N THR A 129 -6.65 1.14 15.51
CA THR A 129 -6.67 2.45 16.18
C THR A 129 -5.45 3.26 15.74
N LEU A 130 -5.62 4.07 14.69
CA LEU A 130 -4.54 4.85 14.10
C LEU A 130 -4.42 6.26 14.69
N PRO A 131 -3.20 6.75 14.97
CA PRO A 131 -2.95 8.16 15.15
C PRO A 131 -3.36 8.94 13.88
N PRO A 132 -4.00 10.12 13.99
CA PRO A 132 -4.51 10.88 12.84
C PRO A 132 -3.45 11.16 11.77
N GLN A 133 -2.21 11.38 12.21
CA GLN A 133 -1.07 11.69 11.34
C GLN A 133 -0.65 10.54 10.41
N HIS A 134 -0.98 9.29 10.73
CA HIS A 134 -0.61 8.11 9.93
C HIS A 134 -1.80 7.46 9.21
N ALA A 135 -3.03 7.87 9.54
CA ALA A 135 -4.25 7.28 9.00
C ALA A 135 -4.34 7.38 7.47
N LEU A 136 -3.98 8.54 6.89
CA LEU A 136 -4.04 8.74 5.44
C LEU A 136 -3.01 7.91 4.67
N SER A 137 -1.77 7.87 5.15
CA SER A 137 -0.70 7.10 4.51
C SER A 137 -0.99 5.60 4.58
N LEU A 138 -1.49 5.10 5.71
CA LEU A 138 -1.88 3.71 5.82
C LEU A 138 -3.11 3.39 4.96
N LYS A 139 -4.11 4.28 4.93
CA LYS A 139 -5.26 4.15 4.03
C LYS A 139 -4.81 4.01 2.58
N ALA A 140 -3.91 4.88 2.11
CA ALA A 140 -3.37 4.81 0.76
C ALA A 140 -2.60 3.49 0.51
N ALA A 141 -1.80 3.04 1.48
CA ALA A 141 -1.06 1.78 1.37
C ALA A 141 -1.99 0.56 1.32
N ILE A 142 -2.96 0.48 2.22
CA ILE A 142 -3.94 -0.62 2.26
C ILE A 142 -4.84 -0.60 1.03
N PHE A 143 -5.24 0.58 0.54
CA PHE A 143 -5.97 0.72 -0.72
C PHE A 143 -5.19 0.15 -1.90
N LEU A 144 -3.90 0.48 -2.01
CA LEU A 144 -3.04 -0.04 -3.08
C LEU A 144 -2.89 -1.56 -2.96
N ILE A 145 -2.62 -2.07 -1.75
CA ILE A 145 -2.51 -3.50 -1.49
C ILE A 145 -3.83 -4.23 -1.83
N ALA A 146 -4.97 -3.68 -1.43
CA ALA A 146 -6.29 -4.22 -1.75
C ALA A 146 -6.54 -4.26 -3.26
N GLY A 147 -6.14 -3.22 -4.00
CA GLY A 147 -6.21 -3.19 -5.46
C GLY A 147 -5.36 -4.30 -6.09
N ILE A 148 -4.08 -4.39 -5.69
CA ILE A 148 -3.12 -5.37 -6.21
C ILE A 148 -3.58 -6.79 -5.90
N LEU A 149 -3.81 -7.10 -4.63
CA LEU A 149 -4.14 -8.45 -4.18
C LEU A 149 -5.58 -8.85 -4.57
N GLY A 150 -6.53 -7.90 -4.54
CA GLY A 150 -7.91 -8.16 -4.93
C GLY A 150 -8.08 -8.39 -6.44
N SER A 151 -7.12 -7.94 -7.25
CA SER A 151 -7.07 -8.27 -8.69
C SER A 151 -6.58 -9.69 -8.97
N SER A 152 -5.91 -10.33 -8.01
CA SER A 152 -5.33 -11.65 -8.18
C SER A 152 -6.20 -12.71 -7.52
N ASN A 153 -6.64 -13.70 -8.30
CA ASN A 153 -7.35 -14.88 -7.77
C ASN A 153 -6.34 -15.92 -7.26
N ILE A 154 -5.41 -15.50 -6.39
CA ILE A 154 -4.30 -16.31 -5.90
C ILE A 154 -4.48 -16.50 -4.39
N ASP A 155 -4.23 -17.71 -3.90
CA ASP A 155 -4.17 -17.95 -2.46
C ASP A 155 -2.89 -17.34 -1.89
N ILE A 156 -3.05 -16.28 -1.09
CA ILE A 156 -1.94 -15.48 -0.59
C ILE A 156 -1.39 -16.14 0.69
N PRO A 157 -0.13 -16.61 0.73
CA PRO A 157 0.44 -17.21 1.93
C PRO A 157 0.70 -16.14 3.00
N SER A 158 1.28 -16.53 4.13
CA SER A 158 1.81 -15.54 5.08
C SER A 158 2.97 -14.78 4.44
N LEU A 159 2.99 -13.46 4.60
CA LEU A 159 3.92 -12.59 3.88
C LEU A 159 4.56 -11.54 4.77
N SER A 160 5.76 -11.12 4.38
CA SER A 160 6.43 -9.91 4.85
C SER A 160 6.66 -8.99 3.66
N LEU A 161 6.16 -7.76 3.79
CA LEU A 161 6.40 -6.65 2.88
C LEU A 161 7.37 -5.67 3.53
N HIS A 162 8.50 -5.44 2.88
CA HIS A 162 9.48 -4.45 3.29
C HIS A 162 9.66 -3.41 2.18
N SER A 163 9.47 -2.13 2.48
CA SER A 163 9.65 -1.05 1.51
C SER A 163 10.60 0.03 2.01
N GLU A 164 11.56 0.39 1.16
CA GLU A 164 12.49 1.48 1.39
C GLU A 164 12.42 2.48 0.24
N THR A 165 12.76 3.74 0.52
CA THR A 165 12.87 4.75 -0.52
C THR A 165 14.10 5.61 -0.36
N SER A 166 14.77 5.89 -1.47
CA SER A 166 15.84 6.89 -1.57
C SER A 166 15.30 8.31 -1.74
N LEU A 167 13.98 8.48 -1.86
CA LEU A 167 13.35 9.80 -1.85
C LEU A 167 13.37 10.32 -0.42
N THR A 168 14.04 11.44 -0.20
CA THR A 168 13.98 12.13 1.09
C THR A 168 12.53 12.57 1.32
N ILE A 169 11.88 12.01 2.33
CA ILE A 169 10.55 12.48 2.77
C ILE A 169 10.77 13.79 3.54
N GLY A 170 11.02 14.86 2.78
CA GLY A 170 11.16 16.22 3.29
C GLY A 170 9.83 16.95 3.16
N MET A 171 9.22 17.29 4.29
CA MET A 171 8.09 18.22 4.35
C MET A 171 8.58 19.59 3.84
N TYR A 172 8.04 20.07 2.72
CA TYR A 172 8.28 21.43 2.25
C TYR A 172 7.66 22.38 3.29
N ARG A 173 8.49 22.95 4.17
CA ARG A 173 8.09 24.13 4.95
C ARG A 173 8.09 25.27 3.94
N MET A 174 6.91 25.74 3.54
CA MET A 174 6.82 27.08 2.95
C MET A 174 7.38 28.03 4.02
N SER A 175 8.58 28.57 3.77
CA SER A 175 8.99 29.81 4.40
C SER A 175 8.06 30.88 3.85
N GLU A 176 7.13 31.35 4.68
CA GLU A 176 6.37 32.56 4.40
C GLU A 176 7.34 33.75 4.28
N PRO A 177 7.00 34.75 3.43
CA PRO A 177 7.86 35.89 3.10
C PRO A 177 8.09 36.86 4.27
#